data_AF-A0A3L8B6Z8-F1
#
_entry.id   AF-A0A3L8B6Z8-F1
#
_cell.length_a   1.000
_cell.length_b   1.000
_cell.length_c   1.000
_cell.angle_alpha   90.00
_cell.angle_beta   90.00
_cell.angle_gamma   90.00
#
_symmetry.space_group_name_H-M   'P 1'
#
loop_
_entity.id
_entity.type
_entity.pdbx_description
1 polymer ?
#
loop_
_entity_poly.entity_id
_entity_poly.type
_entity_poly.pdbx_seq_one_letter_code
_entity_poly.pdbx_strand_id
1 'polypeptide(L)'
;MNKISCALIGASLALSSPLLQAGSTYQYEIVMPGHYYQPLYPNLNLNELNKISVQAVKKDFNPEIELEQMTLDFQHATDLVVKNFSRDGNVYRAIVDDAWVYKQVLVEVHAMEPISNHSNMEIRLFVVEQNSNLDQPSHSFGMETFQAHGNLMDITPNPLADETSLTVGGKNLQLKLYRNPTDVITPMYGNYGFKIEADWMGHGNRVFAIPAPFGPMDADQFDAVSLQIESFPISPTEMDYQIAVHYVDKFGYPNSTPLMPLQDYLMQVFPGATYP
;
A
#
# COMPACT_ATOMS: atom_id res chain seq x y z
N MET A 1 30.51 29.25 35.64
CA MET A 1 30.63 27.88 35.08
C MET A 1 29.39 27.63 34.25
N ASN A 2 29.55 27.67 32.92
CA ASN A 2 28.48 27.48 31.95
C ASN A 2 28.03 26.01 31.97
N LYS A 3 26.73 25.76 32.21
CA LYS A 3 26.13 24.46 31.94
C LYS A 3 25.65 24.46 30.50
N ILE A 4 26.30 23.65 29.69
CA ILE A 4 25.94 23.38 28.30
C ILE A 4 24.77 22.40 28.29
N SER A 5 23.76 22.72 27.49
CA SER A 5 22.57 21.94 27.17
C SER A 5 22.88 20.58 26.52
N CYS A 6 22.01 19.60 26.74
CA CYS A 6 21.72 18.56 25.75
C CYS A 6 20.20 18.48 25.58
N ALA A 7 19.70 19.18 24.56
CA ALA A 7 18.36 18.96 24.05
C ALA A 7 18.41 17.72 23.14
N LEU A 8 17.57 16.73 23.42
CA LEU A 8 17.30 15.60 22.54
C LEU A 8 16.66 16.14 21.25
N ILE A 9 17.43 16.18 20.18
CA ILE A 9 16.91 16.38 18.82
C ILE A 9 16.39 15.01 18.39
N GLY A 10 15.07 14.83 18.42
CA GLY A 10 14.40 13.74 17.73
C GLY A 10 14.63 13.91 16.23
N ALA A 11 15.52 13.11 15.67
CA ALA A 11 15.74 13.05 14.24
C ALA A 11 14.54 12.34 13.60
N SER A 12 13.56 13.12 13.14
CA SER A 12 12.60 12.68 12.14
C SER A 12 13.38 12.27 10.89
N LEU A 13 13.37 10.97 10.57
CA LEU A 13 13.89 10.39 9.34
C LEU A 13 13.14 11.00 8.15
N ALA A 14 13.69 12.09 7.60
CA ALA A 14 13.35 12.53 6.27
C ALA A 14 13.91 11.49 5.30
N LEU A 15 13.02 10.72 4.68
CA LEU A 15 13.34 9.87 3.54
C LEU A 15 13.83 10.77 2.41
N SER A 16 15.15 10.99 2.35
CA SER A 16 15.81 11.59 1.20
C SER A 16 15.79 10.56 0.06
N SER A 17 14.89 10.73 -0.90
CA SER A 17 14.82 9.91 -2.09
C SER A 17 16.12 10.07 -2.90
N PRO A 18 16.91 9.01 -3.13
CA PRO A 18 17.87 9.06 -4.22
C PRO A 18 17.09 9.07 -5.54
N LEU A 19 17.25 10.15 -6.30
CA LEU A 19 16.91 10.21 -7.72
C LEU A 19 17.75 9.15 -8.46
N LEU A 20 17.08 8.44 -9.38
CA LEU A 20 17.59 7.45 -10.36
C LEU A 20 17.40 5.96 -10.01
N GLN A 21 16.14 5.52 -10.04
CA GLN A 21 15.77 4.35 -10.83
C GLN A 21 14.43 4.65 -11.51
N ALA A 22 14.40 4.62 -12.84
CA ALA A 22 13.18 4.74 -13.62
C ALA A 22 12.41 3.42 -13.47
N GLY A 23 11.48 3.42 -12.52
CA GLY A 23 10.65 2.28 -12.16
C GLY A 23 9.60 2.70 -11.14
N SER A 24 8.44 2.05 -11.17
CA SER A 24 7.36 2.32 -10.20
C SER A 24 7.72 1.68 -8.86
N THR A 25 7.65 2.45 -7.79
CA THR A 25 7.83 1.98 -6.42
C THR A 25 6.47 1.76 -5.78
N TYR A 26 6.27 0.58 -5.20
CA TYR A 26 5.09 0.18 -4.46
C TYR A 26 5.42 0.04 -2.99
N GLN A 27 4.50 0.49 -2.14
CA GLN A 27 4.63 0.42 -0.69
C GLN A 27 3.47 -0.43 -0.17
N TYR A 28 3.80 -1.45 0.61
CA TYR A 28 2.84 -2.35 1.23
C TYR A 28 3.09 -2.46 2.73
N GLU A 29 2.03 -2.77 3.48
CA GLU A 29 2.12 -3.05 4.91
C GLU A 29 1.35 -4.30 5.29
N ILE A 30 1.90 -5.05 6.25
CA ILE A 30 1.16 -6.06 7.00
C ILE A 30 0.97 -5.50 8.40
N VAL A 31 -0.27 -5.11 8.70
CA VAL A 31 -0.65 -4.58 10.02
C VAL A 31 -1.01 -5.75 10.93
N MET A 32 -0.47 -5.78 12.15
CA MET A 32 -0.69 -6.86 13.14
C MET A 32 -0.40 -8.26 12.55
N PRO A 33 0.82 -8.50 12.06
CA PRO A 33 1.20 -9.80 11.48
C PRO A 33 1.08 -10.93 12.50
N GLY A 34 0.59 -12.08 12.05
CA GLY A 34 0.68 -13.31 12.82
C GLY A 34 2.16 -13.70 12.93
N HIS A 35 2.67 -13.93 14.13
CA HIS A 35 4.08 -14.21 14.33
C HIS A 35 4.33 -15.19 15.47
N TYR A 36 5.50 -15.81 15.42
CA TYR A 36 6.00 -16.73 16.41
C TYR A 36 7.50 -16.48 16.58
N TYR A 37 7.93 -16.34 17.83
CA TYR A 37 9.35 -16.20 18.19
C TYR A 37 9.75 -17.36 19.09
N GLN A 38 10.87 -18.00 18.76
CA GLN A 38 11.50 -19.00 19.61
C GLN A 38 12.64 -18.32 20.39
N PRO A 39 12.47 -18.09 21.71
CA PRO A 39 13.48 -17.39 22.50
C PRO A 39 14.74 -18.24 22.67
N LEU A 40 15.85 -17.76 22.10
CA LEU A 40 17.18 -18.37 22.23
C LEU A 40 18.12 -17.56 23.13
N TYR A 41 17.90 -16.25 23.19
CA TYR A 41 18.68 -15.33 24.00
C TYR A 41 17.76 -14.68 25.04
N PRO A 42 18.03 -14.85 26.36
CA PRO A 42 17.12 -14.43 27.43
C PRO A 42 16.70 -12.96 27.42
N ASN A 43 17.47 -12.08 26.79
CA ASN A 43 17.23 -10.63 26.77
C ASN A 43 16.81 -10.11 25.38
N LEU A 44 16.61 -10.97 24.38
CA LEU A 44 16.06 -10.59 23.09
C LEU A 44 14.56 -10.90 23.09
N ASN A 45 13.72 -9.88 22.86
CA ASN A 45 12.27 -10.03 22.78
C ASN A 45 11.76 -9.64 21.39
N LEU A 46 11.36 -10.63 20.60
CA LEU A 46 10.73 -10.45 19.28
C LEU A 46 9.25 -10.84 19.28
N ASN A 47 8.62 -11.03 20.46
CA ASN A 47 7.22 -11.47 20.59
C ASN A 47 6.18 -10.35 20.37
N GLU A 48 6.61 -9.16 20.01
CA GLU A 48 5.71 -8.01 19.76
C GLU A 48 6.11 -7.34 18.46
N LEU A 49 5.79 -8.01 17.34
CA LEU A 49 5.90 -7.46 15.99
C LEU A 49 4.66 -6.61 15.68
N ASN A 50 4.85 -5.30 15.55
CA ASN A 50 3.77 -4.33 15.29
C ASN A 50 3.32 -4.38 13.83
N LYS A 51 4.30 -4.37 12.93
CA LYS A 51 4.09 -4.15 11.50
C LYS A 51 5.23 -4.72 10.69
N ILE A 52 4.92 -5.13 9.45
CA ILE A 52 5.91 -5.37 8.40
C ILE A 52 5.68 -4.35 7.30
N SER A 53 6.69 -3.54 6.99
CA SER A 53 6.67 -2.62 5.86
C SER A 53 7.47 -3.22 4.71
N VAL A 54 6.90 -3.17 3.51
CA VAL A 54 7.46 -3.80 2.30
C VAL A 54 7.52 -2.76 1.20
N GLN A 55 8.69 -2.61 0.60
CA GLN A 55 8.92 -1.81 -0.59
C GLN A 55 9.24 -2.76 -1.75
N ALA A 56 8.47 -2.64 -2.83
CA ALA A 56 8.70 -3.39 -4.05
C ALA A 56 8.87 -2.43 -5.23
N VAL A 57 9.65 -2.84 -6.22
CA VAL A 57 9.96 -2.01 -7.39
C VAL A 57 9.69 -2.79 -8.67
N LYS A 58 9.02 -2.13 -9.61
CA LYS A 58 8.91 -2.59 -10.99
C LYS A 58 9.86 -1.75 -11.85
N LYS A 59 10.87 -2.39 -12.42
CA LYS A 59 11.87 -1.71 -13.26
C LYS A 59 11.32 -1.59 -14.69
N ASP A 60 11.56 -0.49 -15.39
CA ASP A 60 11.00 -0.23 -16.73
C ASP A 60 11.22 -1.36 -17.75
N PHE A 61 12.34 -2.09 -17.64
CA PHE A 61 12.74 -3.16 -18.55
C PHE A 61 12.54 -4.57 -17.97
N ASN A 62 12.01 -4.69 -16.74
CA ASN A 62 11.63 -5.97 -16.15
C ASN A 62 10.13 -5.93 -15.81
N PRO A 63 9.29 -6.76 -16.45
CA PRO A 63 7.85 -6.76 -16.17
C PRO A 63 7.51 -7.17 -14.74
N GLU A 64 8.43 -7.79 -14.01
CA GLU A 64 8.18 -8.36 -12.69
C GLU A 64 8.46 -7.34 -11.56
N ILE A 65 7.53 -7.30 -10.60
CA ILE A 65 7.69 -6.54 -9.35
C ILE A 65 8.66 -7.33 -8.45
N GLU A 66 9.72 -6.69 -7.99
CA GLU A 66 10.75 -7.29 -7.12
C GLU A 66 10.71 -6.67 -5.73
N LEU A 67 10.86 -7.51 -4.69
CA LEU A 67 11.06 -7.06 -3.31
C LEU A 67 12.41 -6.34 -3.20
N GLU A 68 12.40 -5.05 -2.87
CA GLU A 68 13.61 -4.23 -2.74
C GLU A 68 14.04 -4.12 -1.27
N GLN A 69 13.09 -3.79 -0.39
CA GLN A 69 13.33 -3.60 1.03
C GLN A 69 12.16 -4.14 1.84
N MET A 70 12.47 -4.70 3.02
CA MET A 70 11.50 -5.07 4.03
C MET A 70 11.94 -4.52 5.38
N THR A 71 11.00 -4.17 6.25
CA THR A 71 11.28 -3.73 7.62
C THR A 71 10.31 -4.41 8.57
N LEU A 72 10.86 -5.09 9.58
CA LEU A 72 10.10 -5.65 10.70
C LEU A 72 10.19 -4.69 11.89
N ASP A 73 9.06 -4.11 12.29
CA ASP A 73 8.93 -3.15 13.39
C ASP A 73 8.55 -3.89 14.68
N PHE A 74 9.49 -3.92 15.63
CA PHE A 74 9.32 -4.58 16.92
C PHE A 74 9.13 -3.57 18.04
N GLN A 75 8.22 -3.84 18.97
CA GLN A 75 7.97 -2.96 20.10
C GLN A 75 9.14 -2.91 21.10
N HIS A 76 9.84 -4.03 21.31
CA HIS A 76 10.88 -4.19 22.34
C HIS A 76 12.27 -4.52 21.78
N ALA A 77 12.46 -4.38 20.48
CA ALA A 77 13.74 -4.57 19.80
C ALA A 77 13.90 -3.51 18.71
N THR A 78 15.12 -3.22 18.29
CA THR A 78 15.34 -2.34 17.14
C THR A 78 14.80 -3.01 15.87
N ASP A 79 14.25 -2.21 14.96
CA ASP A 79 13.72 -2.70 13.69
C ASP A 79 14.76 -3.51 12.90
N LEU A 80 14.30 -4.58 12.25
CA LEU A 80 15.13 -5.32 11.31
C LEU A 80 14.86 -4.80 9.90
N VAL A 81 15.80 -4.02 9.35
CA VAL A 81 15.75 -3.52 7.98
C VAL A 81 16.52 -4.46 7.06
N VAL A 82 15.84 -4.99 6.05
CA VAL A 82 16.36 -6.01 5.15
C VAL A 82 16.39 -5.47 3.73
N LYS A 83 17.53 -5.63 3.05
CA LYS A 83 17.81 -5.15 1.70
C LYS A 83 18.63 -6.18 0.93
N ASN A 84 18.86 -5.94 -0.37
CA ASN A 84 19.72 -6.76 -1.23
C ASN A 84 19.24 -8.21 -1.34
N PHE A 85 17.94 -8.40 -1.52
CA PHE A 85 17.37 -9.73 -1.70
C PHE A 85 17.89 -10.41 -2.97
N SER A 86 18.34 -11.65 -2.82
CA SER A 86 18.51 -12.61 -3.91
C SER A 86 17.22 -13.38 -4.10
N ARG A 87 16.74 -13.50 -5.34
CA ARG A 87 15.48 -14.16 -5.69
C ARG A 87 15.73 -15.51 -6.34
N ASP A 88 14.99 -16.51 -5.90
CA ASP A 88 14.93 -17.86 -6.47
C ASP A 88 13.45 -18.30 -6.53
N GLY A 89 12.82 -18.06 -7.68
CA GLY A 89 11.36 -18.13 -7.81
C GLY A 89 10.66 -17.20 -6.82
N ASN A 90 9.67 -17.75 -6.09
CA ASN A 90 8.86 -17.04 -5.11
C ASN A 90 9.58 -16.79 -3.76
N VAL A 91 10.87 -17.14 -3.65
CA VAL A 91 11.63 -17.04 -2.41
C VAL A 91 12.71 -15.97 -2.54
N TYR A 92 12.66 -15.00 -1.64
CA TYR A 92 13.64 -13.92 -1.51
C TYR A 92 14.50 -14.18 -0.28
N ARG A 93 15.82 -14.06 -0.43
CA ARG A 93 16.78 -14.28 0.65
C ARG A 93 17.76 -13.13 0.78
N ALA A 94 18.00 -12.69 2.01
CA ALA A 94 19.00 -11.67 2.31
C ALA A 94 19.67 -11.97 3.65
N ILE A 95 20.92 -11.52 3.81
CA ILE A 95 21.64 -11.61 5.08
C ILE A 95 21.67 -10.20 5.69
N VAL A 96 21.33 -10.10 6.97
CA VAL A 96 21.50 -8.90 7.77
C VAL A 96 22.62 -9.14 8.76
N ASP A 97 23.67 -8.34 8.65
CA ASP A 97 24.80 -8.36 9.59
C ASP A 97 24.47 -7.56 10.86
N ASP A 98 25.05 -7.98 11.98
CA ASP A 98 25.00 -7.31 13.29
C ASP A 98 23.56 -7.01 13.79
N ALA A 99 22.64 -7.94 13.55
CA ALA A 99 21.26 -7.86 14.01
C ALA A 99 21.14 -8.29 15.48
N TRP A 100 20.94 -7.30 16.37
CA TRP A 100 20.77 -7.47 17.82
C TRP A 100 21.97 -8.14 18.51
N VAL A 101 21.83 -9.43 18.84
CA VAL A 101 22.86 -10.27 19.49
C VAL A 101 23.51 -11.25 18.53
N TYR A 102 23.02 -11.33 17.30
CA TYR A 102 23.50 -12.25 16.29
C TYR A 102 24.44 -11.53 15.34
N LYS A 103 25.55 -12.21 15.00
CA LYS A 103 26.48 -11.72 13.98
C LYS A 103 25.78 -11.59 12.62
N GLN A 104 24.98 -12.59 12.27
CA GLN A 104 24.30 -12.69 10.98
C GLN A 104 22.94 -13.36 11.14
N VAL A 105 21.93 -12.75 10.52
CA VAL A 105 20.57 -13.30 10.41
C VAL A 105 20.24 -13.46 8.93
N LEU A 106 19.88 -14.67 8.52
CA LEU A 106 19.31 -14.94 7.21
C LEU A 106 17.81 -14.66 7.28
N VAL A 107 17.35 -13.80 6.38
CA VAL A 107 15.95 -13.49 6.17
C VAL A 107 15.49 -14.23 4.92
N GLU A 108 14.49 -15.10 5.07
CA GLU A 108 13.81 -15.76 3.97
C GLU A 108 12.37 -15.23 3.89
N VAL A 109 11.97 -14.78 2.71
CA VAL A 109 10.63 -14.27 2.44
C VAL A 109 10.01 -15.11 1.33
N HIS A 110 8.89 -15.77 1.62
CA HIS A 110 8.05 -16.43 0.64
C HIS A 110 6.94 -15.46 0.26
N ALA A 111 6.96 -15.00 -0.99
CA ALA A 111 5.97 -14.05 -1.50
C ALA A 111 5.28 -14.65 -2.73
N MET A 112 3.95 -14.59 -2.76
CA MET A 112 3.22 -14.99 -3.95
C MET A 112 3.52 -14.03 -5.11
N GLU A 113 3.79 -14.57 -6.29
CA GLU A 113 4.01 -13.77 -7.50
C GLU A 113 2.70 -13.55 -8.26
N PRO A 114 2.40 -12.31 -8.70
CA PRO A 114 3.13 -11.07 -8.41
C PRO A 114 2.90 -10.57 -6.97
N ILE A 115 3.91 -9.90 -6.40
CA ILE A 115 3.76 -9.14 -5.15
C ILE A 115 2.72 -8.05 -5.40
N SER A 116 1.57 -8.16 -4.74
CA SER A 116 0.39 -7.35 -5.01
C SER A 116 -0.46 -7.23 -3.74
N ASN A 117 -1.40 -6.29 -3.77
CA ASN A 117 -2.34 -6.10 -2.68
C ASN A 117 -3.12 -7.40 -2.38
N HIS A 118 -3.34 -7.68 -1.10
CA HIS A 118 -3.89 -8.93 -0.53
C HIS A 118 -3.07 -10.20 -0.75
N SER A 119 -1.92 -10.14 -1.42
CA SER A 119 -1.07 -11.32 -1.54
C SER A 119 -0.51 -11.70 -0.17
N ASN A 120 -0.46 -13.01 0.11
CA ASN A 120 0.12 -13.50 1.35
C ASN A 120 1.65 -13.46 1.26
N MET A 121 2.28 -13.08 2.37
CA MET A 121 3.72 -13.09 2.53
C MET A 121 4.07 -13.77 3.85
N GLU A 122 5.04 -14.68 3.80
CA GLU A 122 5.61 -15.36 4.94
C GLU A 122 7.09 -15.00 5.07
N ILE A 123 7.53 -14.69 6.29
CA ILE A 123 8.87 -14.26 6.65
C ILE A 123 9.42 -15.26 7.67
N ARG A 124 10.65 -15.71 7.47
CA ARG A 124 11.39 -16.56 8.41
C ARG A 124 12.77 -15.99 8.67
N LEU A 125 13.20 -15.98 9.93
CA LEU A 125 14.53 -15.55 10.34
C LEU A 125 15.33 -16.73 10.88
N PHE A 126 16.50 -16.97 10.31
CA PHE A 126 17.44 -18.00 10.73
C PHE A 126 18.73 -17.35 11.24
N VAL A 127 19.30 -17.90 12.31
CA VAL A 127 20.64 -17.49 12.74
C VAL A 127 21.66 -18.18 11.85
N VAL A 128 22.57 -17.42 11.26
CA VAL A 128 23.62 -17.99 10.40
C VAL A 128 24.72 -18.57 11.29
N GLU A 129 24.87 -19.90 11.27
CA GLU A 129 25.90 -20.62 12.03
C GLU A 129 27.09 -21.06 11.18
N GLN A 130 26.92 -21.09 9.85
CA GLN A 130 27.96 -21.49 8.90
C GLN A 130 28.06 -20.47 7.77
N ASN A 131 29.24 -19.89 7.59
CA ASN A 131 29.54 -19.05 6.44
C ASN A 131 30.19 -19.94 5.37
N SER A 132 29.48 -20.17 4.27
CA SER A 132 30.13 -20.68 3.07
C SER A 132 31.07 -19.58 2.54
N ASN A 133 32.31 -19.93 2.17
CA ASN A 133 33.28 -18.99 1.56
C ASN A 133 32.81 -18.41 0.20
N LEU A 134 31.59 -18.70 -0.22
CA LEU A 134 30.97 -18.28 -1.47
C LEU A 134 29.86 -17.21 -1.26
N ASP A 135 29.63 -16.75 -0.02
CA ASP A 135 28.59 -15.74 0.31
C ASP A 135 27.23 -16.04 -0.32
N GLN A 136 26.82 -17.31 -0.32
CA GLN A 136 25.53 -17.75 -0.86
C GLN A 136 24.49 -17.86 0.27
N PRO A 137 23.47 -16.97 0.32
CA PRO A 137 22.41 -17.04 1.33
C PRO A 137 21.66 -18.37 1.32
N SER A 138 21.56 -19.02 0.15
CA SER A 138 20.89 -20.31 -0.04
C SER A 138 21.53 -21.49 0.68
N HIS A 139 22.76 -21.37 1.21
CA HIS A 139 23.48 -22.45 1.90
C HIS A 139 23.80 -22.12 3.37
N SER A 140 23.29 -20.98 3.87
CA SER A 140 23.65 -20.44 5.19
C SER A 140 22.50 -20.66 6.18
N PHE A 141 22.21 -21.91 6.52
CA PHE A 141 21.13 -22.25 7.44
C PHE A 141 21.65 -22.59 8.83
N GLY A 142 21.06 -21.97 9.84
CA GLY A 142 21.08 -22.44 11.22
C GLY A 142 19.65 -22.57 11.75
N MET A 143 19.47 -22.44 13.06
CA MET A 143 18.15 -22.58 13.67
C MET A 143 17.21 -21.42 13.30
N GLU A 144 15.95 -21.75 13.00
CA GLU A 144 14.87 -20.78 12.84
C GLU A 144 14.54 -20.16 14.20
N THR A 145 14.47 -18.84 14.25
CA THR A 145 14.25 -18.08 15.48
C THR A 145 12.94 -17.34 15.50
N PHE A 146 12.42 -17.03 14.31
CA PHE A 146 11.26 -16.18 14.16
C PHE A 146 10.54 -16.50 12.85
N GLN A 147 9.22 -16.48 12.91
CA GLN A 147 8.33 -16.61 11.76
C GLN A 147 7.27 -15.52 11.85
N ALA A 148 6.93 -14.89 10.74
CA ALA A 148 5.77 -14.01 10.63
C ALA A 148 5.05 -14.21 9.30
N HIS A 149 3.76 -13.91 9.26
CA HIS A 149 2.97 -13.95 8.04
C HIS A 149 1.82 -12.95 8.07
N GLY A 150 1.30 -12.63 6.89
CA GLY A 150 0.08 -11.87 6.74
C GLY A 150 -0.19 -11.50 5.28
N ASN A 151 -1.28 -10.78 5.06
CA ASN A 151 -1.66 -10.29 3.74
C ASN A 151 -1.16 -8.85 3.58
N LEU A 152 -0.56 -8.56 2.43
CA LEU A 152 -0.12 -7.21 2.08
C LEU A 152 -1.31 -6.26 1.92
N MET A 153 -1.22 -5.06 2.46
CA MET A 153 -2.11 -3.95 2.18
C MET A 153 -1.34 -2.88 1.42
N ASP A 154 -1.82 -2.48 0.24
CA ASP A 154 -1.21 -1.41 -0.54
C ASP A 154 -1.41 -0.04 0.14
N ILE A 155 -0.30 0.63 0.44
CA ILE A 155 -0.24 1.98 1.00
C ILE A 155 0.49 2.95 0.07
N THR A 156 0.69 2.57 -1.19
CA THR A 156 1.36 3.39 -2.20
C THR A 156 0.64 4.74 -2.32
N PRO A 157 1.36 5.88 -2.23
CA PRO A 157 0.74 7.19 -2.36
C PRO A 157 -0.06 7.30 -3.65
N ASN A 158 -1.35 7.61 -3.53
CA ASN A 158 -2.25 7.74 -4.65
C ASN A 158 -2.48 9.22 -4.96
N PRO A 159 -1.91 9.78 -6.04
CA PRO A 159 -2.05 11.19 -6.36
C PRO A 159 -3.45 11.53 -6.86
N LEU A 160 -3.84 12.79 -6.71
CA LEU A 160 -5.05 13.34 -7.33
C LEU A 160 -4.91 13.30 -8.86
N ALA A 161 -5.90 12.73 -9.54
CA ALA A 161 -6.02 12.75 -10.99
C ALA A 161 -6.86 13.94 -11.45
N ASP A 162 -8.00 14.17 -10.79
CA ASP A 162 -8.95 15.20 -11.19
C ASP A 162 -9.78 15.69 -9.99
N GLU A 163 -10.31 16.90 -10.10
CA GLU A 163 -11.16 17.52 -9.09
C GLU A 163 -12.23 18.39 -9.76
N THR A 164 -13.47 18.19 -9.35
CA THR A 164 -14.62 18.89 -9.92
C THR A 164 -15.62 19.29 -8.85
N SER A 165 -16.45 20.28 -9.16
CA SER A 165 -17.51 20.77 -8.28
C SER A 165 -18.81 20.91 -9.05
N LEU A 166 -19.89 20.44 -8.45
CA LEU A 166 -21.23 20.49 -9.01
C LEU A 166 -22.26 20.84 -7.94
N THR A 167 -23.48 21.19 -8.37
CA THR A 167 -24.60 21.46 -7.46
C THR A 167 -25.62 20.33 -7.55
N VAL A 168 -25.73 19.51 -6.51
CA VAL A 168 -26.69 18.40 -6.40
C VAL A 168 -27.71 18.75 -5.32
N GLY A 169 -29.00 18.77 -5.65
CA GLY A 169 -30.06 19.16 -4.70
C GLY A 169 -29.90 20.57 -4.12
N GLY A 170 -29.39 21.51 -4.94
CA GLY A 170 -29.11 22.89 -4.51
C GLY A 170 -27.95 23.02 -3.52
N LYS A 171 -27.18 21.95 -3.29
CA LYS A 171 -26.00 21.91 -2.42
C LYS A 171 -24.74 21.68 -3.23
N ASN A 172 -23.67 22.37 -2.87
CA ASN A 172 -22.37 22.18 -3.51
C ASN A 172 -21.82 20.80 -3.13
N LEU A 173 -21.34 20.07 -4.13
CA LEU A 173 -20.67 18.78 -4.04
C LEU A 173 -19.29 18.93 -4.69
N GLN A 174 -18.24 18.66 -3.93
CA GLN A 174 -16.88 18.58 -4.43
C GLN A 174 -16.49 17.11 -4.57
N LEU A 175 -15.93 16.74 -5.72
CA LEU A 175 -15.46 15.40 -6.02
C LEU A 175 -13.97 15.43 -6.37
N LYS A 176 -13.20 14.51 -5.80
CA LYS A 176 -11.77 14.32 -6.04
C LYS A 176 -11.51 12.90 -6.48
N LEU A 177 -11.02 12.73 -7.69
CA LEU A 177 -10.63 11.45 -8.27
C LEU A 177 -9.16 11.19 -8.01
N TYR A 178 -8.85 10.00 -7.55
CA TYR A 178 -7.47 9.53 -7.39
C TYR A 178 -7.04 8.68 -8.58
N ARG A 179 -5.75 8.76 -8.92
CA ARG A 179 -5.19 8.14 -10.14
C ARG A 179 -5.29 6.62 -10.13
N ASN A 180 -4.84 5.99 -9.04
CA ASN A 180 -4.70 4.55 -9.00
C ASN A 180 -5.99 3.90 -8.46
N PRO A 181 -6.51 2.86 -9.12
CA PRO A 181 -7.54 2.00 -8.54
C PRO A 181 -7.06 1.38 -7.22
N THR A 182 -7.94 1.29 -6.23
CA THR A 182 -7.59 0.76 -4.91
C THR A 182 -8.84 0.21 -4.22
N ASP A 183 -8.64 -0.46 -3.09
CA ASP A 183 -9.76 -0.86 -2.25
C ASP A 183 -10.30 0.34 -1.48
N VAL A 184 -11.61 0.51 -1.57
CA VAL A 184 -12.35 1.48 -0.77
C VAL A 184 -13.23 0.72 0.20
N ILE A 185 -12.90 0.84 1.48
CA ILE A 185 -13.74 0.34 2.56
C ILE A 185 -14.80 1.40 2.84
N THR A 186 -16.05 1.11 2.47
CA THR A 186 -17.21 1.92 2.87
C THR A 186 -17.89 1.30 4.09
N PRO A 187 -18.69 2.06 4.86
CA PRO A 187 -19.41 1.52 6.01
C PRO A 187 -20.35 0.35 5.68
N MET A 188 -20.80 0.22 4.43
CA MET A 188 -21.71 -0.85 3.99
C MET A 188 -20.97 -2.03 3.33
N TYR A 189 -19.93 -1.77 2.52
CA TYR A 189 -19.22 -2.79 1.75
C TYR A 189 -17.76 -2.37 1.45
N GLY A 190 -16.88 -3.35 1.25
CA GLY A 190 -15.57 -3.13 0.60
C GLY A 190 -15.72 -3.26 -0.90
N ASN A 191 -15.30 -2.24 -1.66
CA ASN A 191 -15.34 -2.23 -3.12
C ASN A 191 -13.95 -1.89 -3.69
N TYR A 192 -13.50 -2.65 -4.68
CA TYR A 192 -12.32 -2.31 -5.47
C TYR A 192 -12.72 -1.42 -6.66
N GLY A 193 -11.97 -0.35 -6.91
CA GLY A 193 -12.18 0.48 -8.09
C GLY A 193 -11.48 1.84 -8.01
N PHE A 194 -11.94 2.77 -8.85
CA PHE A 194 -11.44 4.14 -8.86
C PHE A 194 -11.96 4.89 -7.64
N LYS A 195 -11.04 5.27 -6.75
CA LYS A 195 -11.33 5.99 -5.51
C LYS A 195 -11.77 7.42 -5.80
N ILE A 196 -12.93 7.79 -5.26
CA ILE A 196 -13.46 9.16 -5.30
C ILE A 196 -13.74 9.62 -3.87
N GLU A 197 -13.16 10.76 -3.52
CA GLU A 197 -13.52 11.50 -2.29
C GLU A 197 -14.58 12.54 -2.63
N ALA A 198 -15.64 12.59 -1.84
CA ALA A 198 -16.76 13.50 -1.96
C ALA A 198 -16.93 14.33 -0.69
N ASP A 199 -17.05 15.65 -0.83
CA ASP A 199 -17.52 16.54 0.22
C ASP A 199 -18.88 17.12 -0.18
N TRP A 200 -19.91 16.81 0.61
CA TRP A 200 -21.28 17.18 0.33
C TRP A 200 -22.00 17.62 1.61
N MET A 201 -22.78 18.70 1.49
CA MET A 201 -23.62 19.25 2.55
C MET A 201 -22.90 19.60 3.87
N GLY A 202 -21.56 19.71 3.88
CA GLY A 202 -20.79 19.97 5.09
C GLY A 202 -20.72 18.78 6.06
N HIS A 203 -21.03 17.56 5.60
CA HIS A 203 -20.87 16.34 6.38
C HIS A 203 -19.42 15.82 6.41
N GLY A 204 -18.49 16.58 5.80
CA GLY A 204 -17.09 16.24 5.66
C GLY A 204 -16.84 15.22 4.55
N ASN A 205 -15.57 14.87 4.37
CA ASN A 205 -15.13 14.05 3.26
C ASN A 205 -15.53 12.58 3.47
N ARG A 206 -16.16 12.00 2.47
CA ARG A 206 -16.49 10.58 2.39
C ARG A 206 -15.90 9.98 1.12
N VAL A 207 -15.65 8.68 1.12
CA VAL A 207 -14.99 8.01 0.00
C VAL A 207 -15.88 6.89 -0.51
N PHE A 208 -16.05 6.81 -1.83
CA PHE A 208 -16.64 5.67 -2.53
C PHE A 208 -15.71 5.25 -3.68
N ALA A 209 -16.01 4.10 -4.27
CA ALA A 209 -15.31 3.61 -5.47
C ALA A 209 -16.29 3.47 -6.62
N ILE A 210 -15.87 3.91 -7.81
CA ILE A 210 -16.49 3.49 -9.07
C ILE A 210 -15.81 2.18 -9.50
N PRO A 211 -16.57 1.08 -9.68
CA PRO A 211 -16.00 -0.22 -10.05
C PRO A 211 -15.11 -0.14 -11.28
N ALA A 212 -13.88 -0.64 -11.14
CA ALA A 212 -12.97 -0.80 -12.27
C ALA A 212 -13.35 -2.04 -13.10
N PRO A 213 -13.18 -2.03 -14.43
CA PRO A 213 -13.49 -3.18 -15.30
C PRO A 213 -12.38 -4.25 -15.29
N PHE A 214 -11.47 -4.21 -14.32
CA PHE A 214 -10.32 -5.08 -14.15
C PHE A 214 -10.11 -5.38 -12.66
N GLY A 215 -9.30 -6.39 -12.33
CA GLY A 215 -9.06 -6.79 -10.94
C GLY A 215 -7.92 -6.00 -10.28
N PRO A 216 -7.71 -6.17 -8.96
CA PRO A 216 -6.58 -5.59 -8.22
C PRO A 216 -5.20 -5.96 -8.79
N MET A 217 -5.08 -7.14 -9.40
CA MET A 217 -3.80 -7.62 -9.97
C MET A 217 -3.37 -6.82 -11.21
N ASP A 218 -4.31 -6.16 -11.88
CA ASP A 218 -4.06 -5.36 -13.09
C ASP A 218 -4.07 -3.85 -12.78
N ALA A 219 -4.18 -3.44 -11.51
CA ALA A 219 -4.33 -2.05 -11.11
C ALA A 219 -3.22 -1.14 -11.67
N ASP A 220 -1.99 -1.65 -11.72
CA ASP A 220 -0.80 -0.94 -12.20
C ASP A 220 -0.75 -0.78 -13.73
N GLN A 221 -1.74 -1.31 -14.45
CA GLN A 221 -1.86 -1.19 -15.90
C GLN A 221 -2.76 -0.03 -16.31
N PHE A 222 -3.43 0.64 -15.36
CA PHE A 222 -4.45 1.64 -15.66
C PHE A 222 -4.36 2.85 -14.72
N ASP A 223 -4.40 4.04 -15.32
CA ASP A 223 -4.42 5.31 -14.59
C ASP A 223 -5.74 6.05 -14.86
N ALA A 224 -6.42 6.48 -13.81
CA ALA A 224 -7.54 7.40 -13.93
C ALA A 224 -7.06 8.78 -14.37
N VAL A 225 -7.81 9.42 -15.26
CA VAL A 225 -7.47 10.72 -15.86
C VAL A 225 -8.46 11.79 -15.45
N SER A 226 -9.76 11.53 -15.59
CA SER A 226 -10.80 12.54 -15.28
C SER A 226 -12.15 11.93 -14.94
N LEU A 227 -12.98 12.74 -14.28
CA LEU A 227 -14.39 12.44 -14.07
C LEU A 227 -15.22 12.92 -15.27
N GLN A 228 -16.00 12.01 -15.85
CA GLN A 228 -17.06 12.34 -16.78
C GLN A 228 -18.36 12.48 -16.01
N ILE A 229 -18.97 13.66 -16.07
CA ILE A 229 -20.28 13.92 -15.45
C ILE A 229 -21.25 14.36 -16.52
N GLU A 230 -22.35 13.61 -16.64
CA GLU A 230 -23.46 13.97 -17.51
C GLU A 230 -24.67 14.36 -16.67
N SER A 231 -25.35 15.43 -17.06
CA SER A 231 -26.52 15.93 -16.34
C SER A 231 -27.76 15.92 -17.22
N PHE A 232 -28.89 15.47 -16.68
CA PHE A 232 -30.15 15.39 -17.39
C PHE A 232 -31.27 16.05 -16.57
N PRO A 233 -32.11 16.92 -17.16
CA PRO A 233 -33.19 17.54 -16.41
C PRO A 233 -34.29 16.52 -16.10
N ILE A 234 -34.58 16.30 -14.82
CA ILE A 234 -35.75 15.52 -14.37
C ILE A 234 -36.97 16.45 -14.24
N SER A 235 -36.74 17.69 -13.84
CA SER A 235 -37.76 18.74 -13.73
C SER A 235 -37.17 20.12 -14.08
N PRO A 236 -37.98 21.19 -14.16
CA PRO A 236 -37.47 22.54 -14.44
C PRO A 236 -36.42 23.05 -13.43
N THR A 237 -36.35 22.46 -12.24
CA THR A 237 -35.45 22.87 -11.16
C THR A 237 -34.50 21.75 -10.69
N GLU A 238 -34.58 20.57 -11.31
CA GLU A 238 -33.88 19.38 -10.82
C GLU A 238 -33.13 18.69 -11.95
N MET A 239 -31.87 18.37 -11.66
CA MET A 239 -30.98 17.64 -12.55
C MET A 239 -30.64 16.29 -11.92
N ASP A 240 -30.70 15.24 -12.72
CA ASP A 240 -30.00 13.99 -12.45
C ASP A 240 -28.55 14.10 -12.90
N TYR A 241 -27.67 13.38 -12.22
CA TYR A 241 -26.25 13.32 -12.55
C TYR A 241 -25.80 11.88 -12.71
N GLN A 242 -25.16 11.58 -13.82
CA GLN A 242 -24.44 10.33 -14.06
C GLN A 242 -22.94 10.59 -14.01
N ILE A 243 -22.20 9.62 -13.49
CA ILE A 243 -20.76 9.69 -13.31
C ILE A 243 -20.08 8.48 -13.96
N ALA A 244 -18.96 8.75 -14.62
CA ALA A 244 -18.02 7.75 -15.11
C ALA A 244 -16.58 8.24 -14.89
N VAL A 245 -15.63 7.32 -14.93
CA VAL A 245 -14.19 7.62 -14.88
C VAL A 245 -13.60 7.38 -16.25
N HIS A 246 -12.96 8.41 -16.81
CA HIS A 246 -12.03 8.26 -17.92
C HIS A 246 -10.70 7.76 -17.38
N TYR A 247 -10.17 6.69 -17.97
CA TYR A 247 -8.88 6.11 -17.61
C TYR A 247 -8.09 5.73 -18.85
N VAL A 248 -6.78 5.64 -18.72
CA VAL A 248 -5.88 5.19 -19.79
C VAL A 248 -5.21 3.90 -19.37
N ASP A 249 -4.97 3.01 -20.33
CA ASP A 249 -4.08 1.87 -20.08
C ASP A 249 -2.60 2.29 -20.19
N LYS A 250 -1.70 1.37 -19.85
CA LYS A 250 -0.24 1.58 -19.96
C LYS A 250 0.27 1.92 -21.36
N PHE A 251 -0.52 1.68 -22.41
CA PHE A 251 -0.18 2.02 -23.80
C PHE A 251 -0.75 3.38 -24.21
N GLY A 252 -1.48 4.05 -23.31
CA GLY A 252 -2.10 5.34 -23.54
C GLY A 252 -3.46 5.27 -24.24
N TYR A 253 -4.08 4.09 -24.37
CA TYR A 253 -5.41 3.99 -24.97
C TYR A 253 -6.48 4.46 -23.97
N PRO A 254 -7.29 5.46 -24.35
CA PRO A 254 -8.34 5.99 -23.48
C PRO A 254 -9.54 5.04 -23.44
N ASN A 255 -10.08 4.87 -22.24
CA ASN A 255 -11.26 4.08 -21.94
C ASN A 255 -12.13 4.82 -20.92
N SER A 256 -13.35 4.34 -20.71
CA SER A 256 -14.26 4.86 -19.69
C SER A 256 -14.98 3.72 -18.99
N THR A 257 -15.27 3.92 -17.70
CA THR A 257 -16.27 3.09 -17.03
C THR A 257 -17.66 3.39 -17.59
N PRO A 258 -18.64 2.49 -17.42
CA PRO A 258 -20.04 2.81 -17.69
C PRO A 258 -20.50 4.03 -16.89
N LEU A 259 -21.40 4.82 -17.48
CA LEU A 259 -22.12 5.88 -16.76
C LEU A 259 -23.06 5.26 -15.75
N MET A 260 -22.98 5.71 -14.51
CA MET A 260 -23.81 5.24 -13.41
C MET A 260 -24.42 6.41 -12.64
N PRO A 261 -25.59 6.26 -12.00
CA PRO A 261 -26.20 7.33 -11.22
C PRO A 261 -25.27 7.78 -10.08
N LEU A 262 -24.92 9.07 -10.04
CA LEU A 262 -24.09 9.63 -8.98
C LEU A 262 -24.80 9.56 -7.62
N GLN A 263 -26.13 9.69 -7.63
CA GLN A 263 -26.95 9.66 -6.43
C GLN A 263 -26.78 8.37 -5.63
N ASP A 264 -26.66 7.21 -6.30
CA ASP A 264 -26.53 5.92 -5.64
C ASP A 264 -25.25 5.85 -4.78
N TYR A 265 -24.14 6.38 -5.31
CA TYR A 265 -22.87 6.47 -4.59
C TYR A 265 -22.92 7.46 -3.43
N LEU A 266 -23.55 8.62 -3.62
CA LEU A 266 -23.70 9.61 -2.56
C LEU A 266 -24.55 9.06 -1.41
N MET A 267 -25.65 8.36 -1.70
CA MET A 267 -26.51 7.76 -0.69
C MET A 267 -25.82 6.61 0.07
N GLN A 268 -24.88 5.90 -0.55
CA GLN A 268 -24.07 4.88 0.12
C GLN A 268 -23.19 5.48 1.22
N VAL A 269 -22.62 6.66 1.00
CA VAL A 269 -21.61 7.23 1.90
C VAL A 269 -22.12 8.40 2.76
N PHE A 270 -23.27 8.97 2.39
CA PHE A 270 -24.04 9.95 3.16
C PHE A 270 -25.47 9.43 3.45
N PRO A 271 -25.62 8.32 4.18
CA PRO A 271 -26.94 7.78 4.49
C PRO A 271 -27.75 8.78 5.32
N GLY A 272 -28.97 9.09 4.86
CA GLY A 272 -29.86 10.06 5.52
C GLY A 272 -29.74 11.50 5.03
N ALA A 273 -28.87 11.79 4.07
CA ALA A 273 -28.91 13.03 3.30
C ALA A 273 -30.10 12.99 2.33
N THR A 274 -31.32 13.16 2.83
CA THR A 274 -32.51 13.23 1.97
C THR A 274 -32.59 14.59 1.29
N TYR A 275 -32.99 14.59 0.02
CA TYR A 275 -33.49 15.78 -0.67
C TYR A 275 -34.53 16.47 0.23
N PRO A 276 -34.40 17.77 0.57
CA PRO A 276 -35.52 18.53 1.10
C PRO A 276 -36.63 18.69 0.05
#